data_AF-F6KMR0-F1
#
_entry.id   AF-F6KMR0-F1
#
_cell.length_a   1.000
_cell.length_b   1.000
_cell.length_c   1.000
_cell.angle_alpha   90.00
_cell.angle_beta   90.00
_cell.angle_gamma   90.00
#
_symmetry.space_group_name_H-M   'P 1'
#
loop_
_entity.id
_entity.type
_entity.pdbx_description
1 polymer ?
#
loop_
_entity_poly.entity_id
_entity_poly.type
_entity_poly.pdbx_seq_one_letter_code
_entity_poly.pdbx_strand_id
1 'polypeptide(L)'
;FTGRFGSEALGESVALLHAHYYHLPEMLFTYDRNPKSKAFMQSGDFYYHAAVFGGSWKSVKALTEACYQSIMEDKQNNVEALWHDESHLNKYMWLHKPSRVLSPEYCWDTSIGYRSDIQVNRLLWALKHYDTLRTP
;
A
#
# COMPACT_ATOMS: atom_id res chain seq x y z
N PHE A 1 17.55 -1.59 1.84
CA PHE A 1 17.65 -2.35 0.58
C PHE A 1 18.66 -3.47 0.77
N THR A 2 18.35 -4.66 0.27
CA THR A 2 19.15 -5.90 0.41
C THR A 2 19.46 -6.58 -0.92
N GLY A 3 18.83 -6.13 -2.00
CA GLY A 3 19.06 -6.64 -3.34
C GLY A 3 18.79 -5.57 -4.40
N ARG A 4 18.97 -5.94 -5.68
CA ARG A 4 18.71 -5.04 -6.81
C ARG A 4 17.25 -4.58 -6.79
N PHE A 5 17.02 -3.28 -6.86
CA PHE A 5 15.71 -2.66 -7.09
C PHE A 5 15.89 -1.71 -8.27
N GLY A 6 15.68 -2.22 -9.49
CA GLY A 6 16.08 -1.52 -10.71
C GLY A 6 14.92 -1.08 -11.61
N SER A 7 15.26 -0.82 -12.88
CA SER A 7 14.32 -0.38 -13.92
C SER A 7 13.17 -1.35 -14.19
N GLU A 8 13.30 -2.61 -13.78
CA GLU A 8 12.22 -3.61 -13.79
C GLU A 8 11.04 -3.23 -12.87
N ALA A 9 11.20 -2.26 -11.98
CA ALA A 9 10.10 -1.75 -11.16
C ALA A 9 9.35 -0.57 -11.82
N LEU A 10 9.86 0.01 -12.91
CA LEU A 10 9.27 1.19 -13.55
C LEU A 10 8.00 0.86 -14.34
N GLY A 11 6.97 1.69 -14.19
CA GLY A 11 5.73 1.65 -14.96
C GLY A 11 5.08 3.04 -14.98
N GLU A 12 3.97 3.20 -15.71
CA GLU A 12 3.21 4.46 -15.70
C GLU A 12 2.55 4.70 -14.33
N SER A 13 2.04 3.65 -13.70
CA SER A 13 1.56 3.59 -12.32
C SER A 13 1.98 2.25 -11.70
N VAL A 14 2.56 2.31 -10.50
CA VAL A 14 3.19 1.17 -9.83
C VAL A 14 2.62 1.02 -8.42
N ALA A 15 2.16 -0.19 -8.10
CA ALA A 15 1.69 -0.56 -6.77
C ALA A 15 2.46 -1.79 -6.25
N LEU A 16 2.63 -1.88 -4.93
CA LEU A 16 3.30 -3.00 -4.26
C LEU A 16 2.27 -3.88 -3.55
N LEU A 17 2.34 -5.21 -3.72
CA LEU A 17 1.58 -6.15 -2.89
C LEU A 17 2.10 -6.15 -1.45
N HIS A 18 1.20 -6.06 -0.48
CA HIS A 18 1.57 -6.11 0.92
C HIS A 18 1.98 -7.52 1.36
N ALA A 19 3.15 -7.66 1.98
CA ALA A 19 3.76 -8.94 2.35
C ALA A 19 2.89 -9.81 3.27
N HIS A 20 2.13 -9.20 4.18
CA HIS A 20 1.20 -9.94 5.06
C HIS A 20 -0.12 -10.35 4.40
N TYR A 21 -0.49 -9.79 3.23
CA TYR A 21 -1.82 -9.98 2.63
C TYR A 21 -1.82 -10.67 1.26
N TYR A 22 -0.70 -10.74 0.54
CA TYR A 22 -0.67 -11.22 -0.85
C TYR A 22 -1.14 -12.68 -1.07
N HIS A 23 -1.14 -13.50 -0.02
CA HIS A 23 -1.68 -14.87 -0.02
C HIS A 23 -3.01 -15.03 0.73
N LEU A 24 -3.53 -13.96 1.31
CA LEU A 24 -4.79 -14.01 2.05
C LEU A 24 -5.98 -13.85 1.09
N PRO A 25 -7.11 -14.51 1.37
CA PRO A 25 -8.35 -14.20 0.67
C PRO A 25 -8.80 -12.77 0.98
N GLU A 26 -9.46 -12.14 0.01
CA GLU A 26 -9.89 -10.75 0.05
C GLU A 26 -10.71 -10.38 1.31
N MET A 27 -11.49 -11.32 1.84
CA MET A 27 -12.28 -11.13 3.06
C MET A 27 -11.43 -10.78 4.30
N LEU A 28 -10.13 -11.10 4.28
CA LEU A 28 -9.18 -10.77 5.35
C LEU A 28 -8.41 -9.47 5.08
N PHE A 29 -8.62 -8.82 3.94
CA PHE A 29 -8.00 -7.53 3.67
C PHE A 29 -8.59 -6.45 4.56
N THR A 30 -7.70 -5.66 5.16
CA THR A 30 -8.05 -4.56 6.06
C THR A 30 -8.32 -3.27 5.30
N TYR A 31 -9.13 -3.34 4.24
CA TYR A 31 -9.67 -2.12 3.63
C TYR A 31 -10.52 -1.35 4.63
N ASP A 32 -10.67 -0.04 4.40
CA ASP A 32 -11.58 0.75 5.21
C ASP A 32 -13.03 0.30 4.95
N ARG A 33 -13.72 -0.11 6.02
CA ARG A 33 -15.12 -0.57 5.98
C ARG A 33 -16.10 0.45 6.56
N ASN A 34 -15.63 1.64 6.94
CA ASN A 34 -16.47 2.72 7.43
C ASN A 34 -17.10 3.44 6.23
N PRO A 35 -18.44 3.36 6.02
CA PRO A 35 -19.09 4.00 4.88
C PRO A 35 -19.02 5.54 4.90
N LYS A 36 -18.57 6.15 6.01
CA LYS A 36 -18.31 7.58 6.10
C LYS A 36 -16.94 7.99 5.58
N SER A 37 -16.00 7.06 5.41
CA SER A 37 -14.67 7.36 4.87
C SER A 37 -14.67 7.36 3.34
N LYS A 38 -13.93 8.28 2.74
CA LYS A 38 -13.61 8.28 1.31
C LYS A 38 -12.78 7.07 0.88
N ALA A 39 -12.09 6.42 1.81
CA ALA A 39 -11.38 5.18 1.56
C ALA A 39 -12.28 3.93 1.57
N PHE A 40 -13.60 4.06 1.82
CA PHE A 40 -14.51 2.93 1.95
C PHE A 40 -14.45 1.96 0.74
N MET A 41 -14.25 0.68 1.02
CA MET A 41 -14.27 -0.40 0.03
C MET A 41 -14.97 -1.64 0.59
N GLN A 42 -15.85 -2.25 -0.22
CA GLN A 42 -16.41 -3.58 0.05
C GLN A 42 -15.58 -4.69 -0.60
N SER A 43 -14.91 -4.38 -1.71
CA SER A 43 -14.13 -5.34 -2.47
C SER A 43 -12.93 -4.68 -3.17
N GLY A 44 -11.95 -5.47 -3.58
CA GLY A 44 -10.75 -5.03 -4.29
C GLY A 44 -9.97 -6.20 -4.89
N ASP A 45 -9.02 -5.91 -5.79
CA ASP A 45 -8.24 -6.97 -6.46
C ASP A 45 -7.11 -7.47 -5.56
N PHE A 46 -6.39 -6.55 -4.90
CA PHE A 46 -5.25 -6.82 -4.04
C PHE A 46 -5.17 -5.80 -2.90
N TYR A 47 -4.51 -6.18 -1.79
CA TYR A 47 -4.14 -5.24 -0.74
C TYR A 47 -2.73 -4.68 -0.99
N TYR A 48 -2.67 -3.42 -1.40
CA TYR A 48 -1.45 -2.71 -1.73
C TYR A 48 -0.82 -2.04 -0.52
N HIS A 49 0.51 -1.97 -0.47
CA HIS A 49 1.26 -1.39 0.63
C HIS A 49 1.75 0.02 0.31
N ALA A 50 1.43 0.99 1.17
CA ALA A 50 1.83 2.39 1.02
C ALA A 50 3.33 2.68 1.18
N ALA A 51 4.12 1.72 1.68
CA ALA A 51 5.56 1.91 1.82
C ALA A 51 6.29 2.05 0.47
N VAL A 52 5.73 1.51 -0.61
CA VAL A 52 6.30 1.65 -1.97
C VAL A 52 5.17 1.79 -2.99
N PHE A 53 5.13 2.92 -3.66
CA PHE A 53 4.32 3.16 -4.85
C PHE A 53 5.11 4.07 -5.81
N GLY A 54 4.68 4.13 -7.07
CA GLY A 54 5.41 4.93 -8.05
C GLY A 54 4.68 5.06 -9.37
N GLY A 55 5.40 5.55 -10.37
CA GLY A 55 4.85 5.79 -11.70
C GLY A 55 5.60 6.89 -12.43
N SER A 56 5.06 7.30 -13.57
CA SER A 56 5.42 8.59 -14.17
C SER A 56 5.02 9.73 -13.23
N TRP A 57 5.72 10.86 -13.31
CA TRP A 57 5.46 12.00 -12.41
C TRP A 57 4.00 12.46 -12.44
N LYS A 58 3.33 12.34 -13.60
CA LYS A 58 1.91 12.67 -13.79
C LYS A 58 1.02 11.74 -12.99
N SER A 59 1.25 10.43 -13.07
CA SER A 59 0.48 9.43 -12.33
C SER A 59 0.69 9.54 -10.83
N VAL A 60 1.94 9.73 -10.39
CA VAL A 60 2.24 9.93 -8.97
C VAL A 60 1.57 11.19 -8.44
N LYS A 61 1.64 12.31 -9.19
CA LYS A 61 0.93 13.55 -8.84
C LYS A 61 -0.59 13.34 -8.73
N ALA A 62 -1.20 12.68 -9.72
CA ALA A 62 -2.63 12.42 -9.70
C ALA A 62 -3.06 11.54 -8.51
N LEU A 63 -2.27 10.51 -8.19
CA LEU A 63 -2.49 9.63 -7.05
C LEU A 63 -2.42 10.40 -5.73
N THR A 64 -1.35 11.18 -5.51
CA THR A 64 -1.15 11.87 -4.25
C THR A 64 -2.14 13.02 -4.07
N GLU A 65 -2.50 13.74 -5.14
CA GLU A 65 -3.56 14.76 -5.11
C GLU A 65 -4.92 14.13 -4.74
N ALA A 66 -5.29 13.00 -5.34
CA ALA A 66 -6.55 12.31 -5.04
C ALA A 66 -6.59 11.77 -3.60
N CYS A 67 -5.50 11.17 -3.13
CA CYS A 67 -5.40 10.70 -1.73
C CYS A 67 -5.48 11.87 -0.76
N TYR A 68 -4.76 12.96 -1.01
CA TYR A 68 -4.79 14.16 -0.19
C TYR A 68 -6.19 14.78 -0.10
N GLN A 69 -6.87 14.94 -1.23
CA GLN A 69 -8.25 15.46 -1.26
C GLN A 69 -9.20 14.57 -0.45
N SER A 70 -9.08 13.24 -0.59
CA SER A 70 -9.90 12.28 0.16
C SER A 70 -9.62 12.33 1.67
N ILE A 71 -8.35 12.46 2.07
CA ILE A 71 -7.95 12.61 3.47
C ILE A 71 -8.52 13.91 4.05
N MET A 72 -8.46 15.01 3.30
CA MET A 72 -8.98 16.30 3.76
C MET A 72 -10.51 16.30 3.91
N GLU A 73 -11.22 15.61 3.02
CA GLU A 73 -12.67 15.42 3.14
C GLU A 73 -13.03 14.55 4.35
N ASP A 74 -12.29 13.45 4.59
CA ASP A 74 -12.46 12.63 5.80
C ASP A 74 -12.25 13.47 7.06
N LYS A 75 -11.17 14.27 7.10
CA LYS A 75 -10.90 15.19 8.22
C LYS A 75 -12.02 16.21 8.44
N GLN A 76 -12.57 16.80 7.37
CA GLN A 76 -13.71 17.73 7.47
C GLN A 76 -14.97 17.06 8.05
N ASN A 77 -15.14 15.76 7.79
CA ASN A 77 -16.25 14.96 8.31
C ASN A 77 -15.93 14.29 9.67
N ASN A 78 -14.80 14.64 10.30
CA ASN A 78 -14.32 14.03 11.54
C ASN A 78 -14.19 12.49 11.45
N VAL A 79 -13.65 12.03 10.32
CA VAL A 79 -13.34 10.64 10.01
C VAL A 79 -11.84 10.51 9.78
N GLU A 80 -11.28 9.37 10.18
CA GLU A 80 -9.94 8.95 9.81
C GLU A 80 -10.01 7.51 9.30
N ALA A 81 -9.37 7.23 8.17
CA ALA A 81 -9.38 5.91 7.58
C ALA A 81 -8.53 4.92 8.39
N LEU A 82 -8.93 3.65 8.43
CA LEU A 82 -8.36 2.60 9.29
C LEU A 82 -6.84 2.49 9.22
N TRP A 83 -6.28 2.55 8.02
CA TRP A 83 -4.83 2.54 7.77
C TRP A 83 -4.36 3.82 7.09
N HIS A 84 -4.94 4.95 7.49
CA HIS A 84 -4.53 6.29 7.05
C HIS A 84 -4.41 6.39 5.53
N ASP A 85 -3.24 6.80 5.01
CA ASP A 85 -2.94 6.93 3.59
C ASP A 85 -2.99 5.60 2.83
N GLU A 86 -2.67 4.47 3.46
CA GLU A 86 -2.74 3.15 2.82
C GLU A 86 -4.17 2.77 2.44
N SER A 87 -5.16 3.16 3.24
CA SER A 87 -6.57 2.95 2.89
C SER A 87 -6.98 3.76 1.65
N HIS A 88 -6.58 5.03 1.57
CA HIS A 88 -6.85 5.87 0.39
C HIS A 88 -6.09 5.41 -0.85
N LEU A 89 -4.84 4.93 -0.70
CA LEU A 89 -4.05 4.35 -1.77
C LEU A 89 -4.75 3.13 -2.37
N ASN A 90 -5.24 2.22 -1.53
CA ASN A 90 -5.96 1.03 -1.97
C ASN A 90 -7.24 1.40 -2.74
N LYS A 91 -7.98 2.40 -2.24
CA LYS A 91 -9.15 2.95 -2.95
C LYS A 91 -8.77 3.50 -4.32
N TYR A 92 -7.68 4.26 -4.40
CA TYR A 92 -7.22 4.85 -5.65
C TYR A 92 -6.82 3.79 -6.67
N MET A 93 -6.00 2.79 -6.27
CA MET A 93 -5.52 1.73 -7.16
C MET A 93 -6.64 0.77 -7.59
N TRP A 94 -7.68 0.60 -6.76
CA TRP A 94 -8.87 -0.15 -7.14
C TRP A 94 -9.66 0.54 -8.26
N LEU A 95 -9.80 1.86 -8.21
CA LEU A 95 -10.47 2.67 -9.24
C LEU A 95 -9.58 2.88 -10.48
N HIS A 96 -8.27 3.01 -10.28
CA HIS A 96 -7.28 3.28 -11.32
C HIS A 96 -6.23 2.18 -11.30
N LYS A 97 -6.46 1.14 -12.11
CA LYS A 97 -5.63 -0.08 -12.07
C LYS A 97 -4.16 0.25 -12.33
N PRO A 98 -3.23 -0.26 -11.50
CA PRO A 98 -1.81 -0.02 -11.70
C PRO A 98 -1.32 -0.70 -12.98
N SER A 99 -0.47 -0.02 -13.74
CA SER A 99 0.19 -0.58 -14.93
C SER A 99 1.23 -1.67 -14.58
N ARG A 100 1.72 -1.65 -13.34
CA ARG A 100 2.67 -2.62 -12.80
C ARG A 100 2.37 -2.90 -11.33
N VAL A 101 2.33 -4.17 -10.99
CA VAL A 101 2.21 -4.65 -9.61
C VAL A 101 3.52 -5.33 -9.23
N LEU A 102 4.15 -4.86 -8.15
CA LEU A 102 5.36 -5.44 -7.60
C LEU A 102 5.01 -6.55 -6.60
N SER A 103 5.74 -7.67 -6.68
CA SER A 103 5.64 -8.76 -5.71
C SER A 103 6.14 -8.32 -4.33
N PRO A 104 5.81 -9.06 -3.25
CA PRO A 104 6.33 -8.79 -1.90
C PRO A 104 7.86 -8.82 -1.78
N GLU A 105 8.57 -9.37 -2.77
CA GLU A 105 10.04 -9.30 -2.88
C GLU A 105 10.58 -7.86 -2.85
N TYR A 106 9.75 -6.88 -3.27
CA TYR A 106 10.08 -5.46 -3.28
C TYR A 106 9.83 -4.75 -1.95
N CYS A 107 9.27 -5.43 -0.95
CA CYS A 107 9.20 -4.97 0.45
C CYS A 107 8.71 -6.12 1.36
N TRP A 108 9.66 -6.88 1.90
CA TRP A 108 9.38 -8.09 2.69
C TRP A 108 9.54 -7.85 4.19
N ASP A 109 8.69 -8.47 4.99
CA ASP A 109 8.83 -8.53 6.45
C ASP A 109 9.39 -9.91 6.84
N THR A 110 10.58 -9.92 7.45
CA THR A 110 11.24 -11.16 7.86
C THR A 110 10.50 -11.90 8.97
N SER A 111 9.60 -11.24 9.70
CA SER A 111 8.76 -11.88 10.73
C SER A 111 7.78 -12.92 10.14
N ILE A 112 7.44 -12.80 8.85
CA ILE A 112 6.58 -13.78 8.14
C ILE A 112 7.28 -15.14 8.00
N GLY A 113 8.61 -15.17 8.10
CA GLY A 113 9.42 -16.37 7.91
C GLY A 113 9.65 -16.71 6.45
N TYR A 114 10.05 -17.96 6.20
CA TYR A 114 10.38 -18.45 4.87
C TYR A 114 9.12 -18.73 4.03
N ARG A 115 9.16 -18.32 2.75
CA ARG A 115 8.13 -18.55 1.75
C ARG A 115 8.81 -18.99 0.45
N SER A 116 8.40 -20.12 -0.11
CA SER A 116 9.05 -20.72 -1.29
C SER A 116 8.85 -19.92 -2.58
N ASP A 117 7.88 -19.02 -2.61
CA ASP A 117 7.56 -18.10 -3.72
C ASP A 117 8.34 -16.78 -3.65
N ILE A 118 8.97 -16.47 -2.51
CA ILE A 118 9.83 -15.30 -2.33
C ILE A 118 11.29 -15.72 -2.54
N GLN A 119 11.81 -15.44 -3.73
CA GLN A 119 13.15 -15.90 -4.13
C GLN A 119 14.23 -14.88 -3.78
N VAL A 120 13.90 -13.59 -3.87
CA VAL A 120 14.85 -12.50 -3.63
C VAL A 120 14.22 -11.43 -2.76
N ASN A 121 14.86 -11.08 -1.65
CA ASN A 121 14.48 -9.93 -0.84
C ASN A 121 15.22 -8.68 -1.31
N ARG A 122 14.52 -7.73 -1.95
CA ARG A 122 15.10 -6.49 -2.50
C ARG A 122 15.08 -5.36 -1.48
N LEU A 123 14.02 -5.30 -0.68
CA LEU A 123 13.83 -4.37 0.43
C LEU A 123 13.22 -5.13 1.60
N LEU A 124 13.72 -4.87 2.81
CA LEU A 124 13.22 -5.46 4.05
C LEU A 124 12.62 -4.38 4.94
N TRP A 125 11.58 -4.76 5.69
CA TRP A 125 11.06 -3.95 6.79
C TRP A 125 12.12 -3.81 7.87
N ALA A 126 12.25 -2.61 8.41
CA ALA A 126 12.97 -2.42 9.66
C ALA A 126 12.10 -2.86 10.85
N LEU A 127 12.75 -3.28 11.93
CA LEU A 127 12.07 -3.57 13.20
C LEU A 127 11.27 -2.36 13.65
N LYS A 128 10.04 -2.61 14.10
CA LYS A 128 9.13 -1.56 14.56
C LYS A 128 9.45 -1.22 16.01
N HIS A 129 9.71 0.06 16.28
CA HIS A 129 9.88 0.60 17.62
C HIS A 129 8.90 1.76 17.83
N TYR A 130 7.60 1.46 17.74
CA TYR A 130 6.57 2.50 17.77
C TYR A 130 6.60 3.33 19.06
N ASP A 131 6.80 2.67 20.21
CA ASP A 131 6.80 3.33 21.53
C ASP A 131 7.96 4.33 21.73
N THR A 132 9.03 4.22 20.95
CA THR A 132 10.19 5.13 21.03
C THR A 132 10.30 6.09 19.86
N LEU A 133 9.69 5.77 18.71
CA LEU A 133 9.78 6.55 17.48
C LEU A 133 8.53 7.37 17.18
N ARG A 134 7.42 7.16 17.90
CA ARG A 134 6.18 7.94 17.77
C ARG A 134 5.75 8.44 19.14
N THR A 135 5.38 9.71 19.21
CA THR A 135 4.71 10.24 20.40
C THR A 135 3.25 9.82 20.38
N PRO A 136 2.65 9.53 21.55
CA PRO A 136 1.20 9.35 21.68
C PRO A 136 0.41 10.53 21.14
#